data_AF-A0A954WVK2-F1
#
_entry.id   AF-A0A954WVK2-F1
#
_cell.length_a   1.000
_cell.length_b   1.000
_cell.length_c   1.000
_cell.angle_alpha   90.00
_cell.angle_beta   90.00
_cell.angle_gamma   90.00
#
_symmetry.space_group_name_H-M   'P 1'
#
loop_
_entity.id
_entity.type
_entity.pdbx_description
1 polymer ?
#
loop_
_entity_poly.entity_id
_entity_poly.type
_entity_poly.pdbx_seq_one_letter_code
_entity_poly.pdbx_strand_id
1 'polypeptide(L)' 'ARLEKVTPNLEALELNGRAVVVFSPFDLSCALENQASLDCKGYTREDAARIGMNIILFAMQQ' A
#
# COMPACT_ATOMS: atom_id res chain seq x y z
N ALA A 1 19.20 0.63 0.77
CA ALA A 1 18.31 -0.15 -0.12
C ALA A 1 18.39 0.39 -1.55
N ARG A 2 18.25 -0.46 -2.57
CA ARG A 2 18.13 -0.03 -3.97
C ARG A 2 16.66 0.24 -4.28
N LEU A 3 16.36 1.39 -4.87
CA LEU A 3 15.01 1.73 -5.32
C LEU A 3 14.83 1.27 -6.76
N GLU A 4 13.69 0.64 -7.05
CA GLU A 4 13.29 0.22 -8.39
C GLU A 4 11.86 0.69 -8.66
N LYS A 5 11.63 1.21 -9.86
CA LYS A 5 10.29 1.62 -10.27
C LYS A 5 9.50 0.39 -10.68
N VAL A 6 8.42 0.13 -9.97
CA VAL A 6 7.54 -1.03 -10.17
C VAL A 6 6.08 -0.61 -10.18
N THR A 7 5.21 -1.46 -10.73
CA THR A 7 3.77 -1.34 -10.52
C THR A 7 3.44 -1.75 -9.08
N PRO A 8 2.63 -0.98 -8.33
CA PRO A 8 2.18 -1.40 -7.00
C PRO A 8 1.48 -2.75 -7.06
N ASN A 9 1.86 -3.66 -6.18
CA ASN A 9 1.20 -4.94 -6.03
C ASN A 9 0.28 -4.89 -4.79
N LEU A 10 -0.98 -5.21 -5.01
CA LEU A 10 -2.02 -5.33 -3.99
C LEU A 10 -2.84 -6.58 -4.29
N GLU A 11 -3.13 -7.32 -3.24
CA GLU A 11 -4.04 -8.46 -3.28
C GLU A 11 -5.36 -8.03 -2.64
N ALA A 12 -6.48 -8.54 -3.15
CA ALA A 12 -7.79 -8.18 -2.61
C ALA A 12 -8.69 -9.41 -2.44
N LEU A 13 -9.46 -9.41 -1.36
CA LEU A 13 -10.65 -10.25 -1.24
C LEU A 13 -11.83 -9.44 -1.74
N GLU A 14 -12.51 -9.97 -2.74
CA GLU A 14 -13.70 -9.35 -3.31
C GLU A 14 -14.97 -10.04 -2.84
N LEU A 15 -15.98 -9.24 -2.54
CA LEU A 15 -17.34 -9.69 -2.30
C LEU A 15 -18.27 -8.91 -3.23
N ASN A 16 -19.03 -9.63 -4.05
CA ASN A 16 -19.96 -9.05 -5.03
C ASN A 16 -19.29 -8.03 -5.98
N GLY A 17 -18.04 -8.30 -6.41
CA GLY A 17 -17.28 -7.42 -7.31
C GLY A 17 -16.73 -6.15 -6.67
N ARG A 18 -16.76 -6.06 -5.33
CA ARG A 18 -16.13 -4.97 -4.57
C ARG A 18 -15.03 -5.53 -3.68
N ALA A 19 -13.85 -4.92 -3.72
CA ALA A 19 -12.78 -5.24 -2.77
C ALA A 19 -13.22 -4.85 -1.35
N VAL A 20 -13.23 -5.84 -0.44
CA VAL A 20 -13.61 -5.69 0.97
C VAL A 20 -12.44 -5.87 1.92
N VAL A 21 -11.37 -6.54 1.45
CA VAL A 21 -10.07 -6.60 2.12
C VAL A 21 -9.00 -6.31 1.07
N VAL A 22 -8.02 -5.49 1.43
CA VAL A 22 -6.83 -5.23 0.61
C VAL A 22 -5.59 -5.58 1.43
N PHE A 23 -4.72 -6.39 0.86
CA PHE A 23 -3.44 -6.80 1.42
C PHE A 23 -2.31 -6.26 0.54
N SER A 24 -1.28 -5.71 1.17
CA SER A 24 -0.07 -5.28 0.48
C SER A 24 1.09 -6.19 0.90
N PRO A 25 1.67 -6.98 -0.03
CA PRO A 25 2.85 -7.80 0.26
C PRO A 25 4.12 -6.96 0.48
N PHE A 26 4.10 -5.69 0.08
CA PHE A 26 5.16 -4.71 0.33
C PHE A 26 4.70 -3.74 1.41
N ASP A 27 5.51 -3.58 2.44
CA ASP A 27 5.12 -2.87 3.66
C ASP A 27 4.70 -1.42 3.38
N LEU A 28 3.45 -1.08 3.73
CA LEU A 28 2.91 0.28 3.71
C LEU A 28 3.04 0.96 5.08
N SER A 29 2.86 0.20 6.17
CA SER A 29 2.94 0.69 7.55
C SER A 29 4.31 1.31 7.85
N CYS A 30 5.38 0.54 7.66
CA CYS A 30 6.74 0.99 7.93
C CYS A 30 7.12 2.22 7.09
N ALA A 31 6.62 2.30 5.85
CA ALA A 31 6.84 3.44 4.97
C ALA A 31 6.08 4.71 5.42
N LEU A 32 4.93 4.56 6.08
CA LEU A 32 4.10 5.66 6.58
C LEU A 32 4.47 6.10 8.00
N GLU A 33 5.09 5.23 8.78
CA GLU A 33 5.58 5.52 10.11
C GLU A 33 6.81 6.46 10.09
N ASN A 34 6.99 7.21 11.19
CA ASN A 34 8.04 8.24 11.31
C ASN A 34 9.47 7.67 11.51
N GLN A 35 9.62 6.35 11.55
CA GLN A 35 10.89 5.66 11.75
C GLN A 35 11.03 4.57 10.68
N ALA A 36 11.35 4.97 9.45
CA ALA A 36 11.68 4.01 8.40
C ALA A 36 12.93 3.22 8.81
N SER A 37 12.73 1.98 9.27
CA SER A 37 13.85 1.07 9.52
C SER A 37 14.47 0.67 8.17
N LEU A 38 15.79 0.60 8.11
CA LEU A 38 16.54 0.29 6.88
C LEU A 38 16.23 -1.12 6.33
N ASP A 39 15.58 -1.96 7.13
CA ASP A 39 15.27 -3.36 6.84
C ASP A 39 13.86 -3.59 6.27
N CYS A 40 13.03 -2.54 6.15
CA CYS A 40 11.70 -2.68 5.55
C CYS A 40 11.79 -2.81 4.03
N LYS A 41 11.50 -4.02 3.52
CA LYS A 41 11.21 -4.23 2.10
C LYS A 41 9.79 -3.72 1.81
N GLY A 42 9.70 -2.46 1.42
CA GLY A 42 8.43 -1.80 1.20
C GLY A 42 8.50 -0.72 0.13
N TYR A 43 7.45 0.08 0.07
CA TYR A 43 7.39 1.23 -0.82
C TYR A 43 8.16 2.43 -0.24
N THR A 44 8.45 3.41 -1.09
CA THR A 44 8.87 4.73 -0.59
C THR A 44 7.72 5.34 0.22
N ARG A 45 8.03 6.25 1.14
CA ARG A 45 7.00 6.98 1.91
C ARG A 45 5.99 7.68 1.01
N GLU A 46 6.45 8.27 -0.09
CA GLU A 46 5.58 8.97 -1.04
C GLU A 46 4.64 8.01 -1.77
N ASP A 47 5.16 6.89 -2.27
CA ASP A 47 4.34 5.91 -2.98
C ASP A 47 3.38 5.20 -2.02
N ALA A 48 3.83 4.87 -0.80
CA ALA A 48 2.98 4.29 0.24
C ALA A 48 1.80 5.22 0.58
N ALA A 49 2.05 6.53 0.71
CA ALA A 49 1.00 7.51 0.96
C ALA A 49 -0.02 7.58 -0.19
N ARG A 50 0.45 7.57 -1.44
CA ARG A 50 -0.43 7.55 -2.63
C ARG A 50 -1.28 6.27 -2.70
N ILE A 51 -0.67 5.11 -2.47
CA ILE A 51 -1.36 3.82 -2.44
C ILE A 51 -2.41 3.81 -1.32
N GLY A 52 -2.02 4.16 -0.10
CA GLY A 52 -2.91 4.18 1.06
C GLY A 52 -4.09 5.14 0.88
N MET A 53 -3.85 6.36 0.38
CA MET A 53 -4.92 7.32 0.07
C MET A 53 -5.91 6.77 -0.96
N ASN A 54 -5.42 6.15 -2.03
CA ASN A 54 -6.31 5.56 -3.04
C ASN A 54 -7.18 4.44 -2.47
N ILE A 55 -6.62 3.58 -1.60
CA ILE A 55 -7.38 2.53 -0.91
C ILE A 55 -8.49 3.13 -0.04
N ILE A 56 -8.17 4.16 0.76
CA ILE A 56 -9.15 4.84 1.62
C ILE A 56 -10.24 5.52 0.78
N LEU A 57 -9.86 6.25 -0.27
CA LEU A 57 -10.82 6.92 -1.15
C LEU A 57 -11.74 5.92 -1.86
N PHE A 58 -11.21 4.79 -2.31
CA PHE A 58 -12.03 3.70 -2.87
C PHE A 58 -12.99 3.14 -1.82
N ALA A 59 -12.52 2.88 -0.60
CA ALA A 59 -13.34 2.36 0.48
C ALA A 59 -14.49 3.32 0.87
N MET A 60 -14.26 4.63 0.74
CA MET A 60 -15.23 5.67 1.05
C MET A 60 -16.17 6.02 -0.11
N GLN A 61 -15.85 5.65 -1.36
CA GLN A 61 -16.74 5.82 -2.51
C GLN A 61 -17.90 4.80 -2.44
N GLN A 62 -19.12 5.33 -2.47
CA GLN A 62 -20.40 4.58 -2.47
C GLN A 62 -20.81 4.23 -3.90
#